data_AF-A0A350UHS3-F1
#
_entry.id   AF-A0A350UHS3-F1
#
_cell.length_a   1.000
_cell.length_b   1.000
_cell.length_c   1.000
_cell.angle_alpha   90.00
_cell.angle_beta   90.00
_cell.angle_gamma   90.00
#
_symmetry.space_group_name_H-M   'P 1'
#
loop_
_entity.id
_entity.type
_entity.pdbx_description
1 polymer ?
#
loop_
_entity_poly.entity_id
_entity_poly.type
_entity_poly.pdbx_seq_one_letter_code
_entity_poly.pdbx_strand_id
1 'polypeptide(L)'
;MGPVLELELQLDELGRVIARLTKGKSSATVTSSAAAGAIADLAAAFEDTVREGCGECYWPEGGGDYRWLFRRTGERVAVVVLWCANPVTGWEHVFWGETGWDEFQQTLRGAVARQTISLG
;
A
#
# COMPACT_ATOMS: atom_id res chain seq x y z
N MET A 1 -10.13 16.93 -13.05
CA MET A 1 -9.84 15.73 -12.24
C MET A 1 -8.54 15.13 -12.74
N GLY A 2 -7.55 14.96 -11.86
CA GLY A 2 -6.36 14.16 -12.19
C GLY A 2 -6.75 12.67 -12.28
N PRO A 3 -5.87 11.80 -12.81
CA PRO A 3 -6.11 10.35 -12.77
C PRO A 3 -6.35 9.93 -11.31
N VAL A 4 -7.22 8.97 -11.02
CA VAL A 4 -7.47 8.46 -9.65
C VAL A 4 -6.36 7.48 -9.27
N LEU A 5 -6.01 7.37 -7.98
CA LEU A 5 -5.12 6.30 -7.51
C LEU A 5 -5.97 5.07 -7.22
N GLU A 6 -5.68 3.99 -7.92
CA GLU A 6 -6.30 2.69 -7.75
C GLU A 6 -5.36 1.79 -6.95
N LEU A 7 -5.94 1.03 -6.03
CA LEU A 7 -5.26 -0.01 -5.27
C LEU A 7 -6.14 -1.25 -5.26
N GLU A 8 -5.59 -2.34 -5.77
CA GLU A 8 -6.20 -3.65 -5.74
C GLU A 8 -5.36 -4.56 -4.86
N LEU A 9 -6.03 -5.34 -4.02
CA LEU A 9 -5.43 -6.42 -3.25
C LEU A 9 -6.04 -7.73 -3.73
N GLN A 10 -5.21 -8.75 -3.93
CA GLN A 10 -5.61 -10.09 -4.32
C GLN A 10 -4.75 -11.12 -3.58
N LEU A 11 -5.29 -12.31 -3.34
CA LEU A 11 -4.49 -13.46 -2.92
C LEU A 11 -4.12 -14.27 -4.15
N ASP A 12 -2.87 -14.73 -4.22
CA ASP A 12 -2.47 -15.72 -5.23
C ASP A 12 -2.72 -17.16 -4.75
N GLU A 13 -2.45 -18.13 -5.63
CA GLU A 13 -2.63 -19.55 -5.35
C GLU A 13 -1.75 -20.08 -4.20
N LEU A 14 -0.69 -19.34 -3.84
CA LEU A 14 0.22 -19.66 -2.76
C LEU A 14 -0.16 -18.96 -1.44
N GLY A 15 -1.29 -18.25 -1.42
CA GLY A 15 -1.77 -17.51 -0.25
C GLY A 15 -1.01 -16.22 0.03
N ARG A 16 -0.23 -15.72 -0.94
CA ARG A 16 0.47 -14.43 -0.83
C ARG A 16 -0.49 -13.31 -1.22
N VAL A 17 -0.35 -12.15 -0.58
CA VAL A 17 -1.06 -10.95 -1.04
C VAL A 17 -0.28 -10.28 -2.16
N ILE A 18 -0.99 -9.90 -3.21
CA ILE A 18 -0.52 -9.08 -4.32
C ILE A 18 -1.28 -7.76 -4.25
N ALA A 19 -0.56 -6.66 -4.06
CA ALA A 19 -1.06 -5.31 -4.14
C ALA A 19 -0.65 -4.68 -5.47
N ARG A 20 -1.64 -4.24 -6.25
CA ARG A 20 -1.43 -3.51 -7.51
C ARG A 20 -1.83 -2.06 -7.32
N LEU A 21 -0.88 -1.15 -7.53
CA LEU A 21 -1.12 0.29 -7.52
C LEU A 21 -1.10 0.83 -8.95
N THR A 22 -2.06 1.71 -9.27
CA THR A 22 -2.11 2.39 -10.58
C THR A 22 -2.47 3.86 -10.40
N LYS A 23 -1.76 4.74 -11.10
CA LYS A 23 -2.04 6.17 -11.18
C LYS A 23 -1.59 6.74 -12.52
N GLY A 24 -2.53 6.94 -13.44
CA GLY A 24 -2.21 7.40 -14.79
C GLY A 24 -1.29 6.39 -15.49
N LYS A 25 -0.05 6.78 -15.80
CA LYS A 25 0.95 5.90 -16.44
C LYS A 25 1.83 5.14 -15.43
N SER A 26 1.79 5.51 -14.15
CA SER A 26 2.56 4.85 -13.10
C SER A 26 1.80 3.64 -12.61
N SER A 27 2.47 2.48 -12.53
CA SER A 27 1.91 1.29 -11.89
C SER A 27 3.00 0.51 -11.18
N ALA A 28 2.62 -0.21 -10.14
CA ALA A 28 3.52 -1.09 -9.40
C ALA A 28 2.78 -2.33 -8.89
N THR A 29 3.52 -3.41 -8.71
CA THR A 29 3.06 -4.62 -8.03
C THR A 29 3.94 -4.86 -6.82
N VAL A 30 3.32 -5.03 -5.67
CA VAL A 30 3.96 -5.21 -4.37
C VAL A 30 3.40 -6.48 -3.77
N THR A 31 4.23 -7.34 -3.20
CA THR A 31 3.78 -8.65 -2.69
C THR A 31 4.17 -8.84 -1.25
N SER A 32 3.37 -9.63 -0.53
CA SER A 32 3.81 -10.21 0.74
C SER A 32 3.38 -11.67 0.88
N SER A 33 4.32 -12.50 1.30
CA SER A 33 4.13 -13.90 1.68
C SER A 33 3.34 -14.07 2.98
N ALA A 34 3.29 -13.03 3.83
CA ALA A 34 2.53 -13.01 5.08
C ALA A 34 1.21 -12.23 4.90
N ALA A 35 0.32 -12.72 4.03
CA ALA A 35 -0.86 -11.98 3.57
C ALA A 35 -1.69 -11.32 4.69
N ALA A 36 -2.07 -12.08 5.73
CA ALA A 36 -2.89 -11.57 6.83
C ALA A 36 -2.19 -10.45 7.60
N GLY A 37 -0.89 -10.61 7.90
CA GLY A 37 -0.09 -9.59 8.57
C GLY A 37 0.06 -8.34 7.71
N ALA A 38 0.43 -8.52 6.44
CA ALA A 38 0.61 -7.42 5.48
C ALA A 38 -0.66 -6.58 5.31
N ILE A 39 -1.83 -7.21 5.23
CA ILE A 39 -3.13 -6.52 5.14
C ILE A 39 -3.45 -5.79 6.46
N ALA A 40 -3.19 -6.41 7.61
CA ALA A 40 -3.40 -5.77 8.91
C ALA A 40 -2.49 -4.55 9.10
N ASP A 41 -1.22 -4.65 8.73
CA ASP A 41 -0.25 -3.57 8.83
C ASP A 41 -0.61 -2.41 7.89
N LEU A 42 -1.06 -2.71 6.67
CA LEU A 42 -1.55 -1.71 5.72
C LEU A 42 -2.78 -0.96 6.28
N ALA A 43 -3.70 -1.68 6.93
CA ALA A 43 -4.86 -1.08 7.58
C ALA A 43 -4.46 -0.22 8.79
N ALA A 44 -3.51 -0.67 9.61
CA ALA A 44 -3.00 0.10 10.74
C ALA A 44 -2.32 1.39 10.29
N ALA A 45 -1.44 1.33 9.29
CA ALA A 45 -0.79 2.50 8.71
C ALA A 45 -1.79 3.52 8.15
N PHE A 46 -2.90 3.04 7.61
CA PHE A 46 -3.98 3.93 7.19
C PHE A 46 -4.68 4.62 8.35
N GLU A 47 -5.01 3.89 9.42
CA GLU A 47 -5.62 4.50 10.60
C GLU A 47 -4.69 5.51 11.28
N ASP A 48 -3.37 5.26 11.29
CA ASP A 48 -2.39 6.26 11.71
C ASP A 48 -2.42 7.50 10.79
N THR A 49 -2.56 7.31 9.48
CA THR A 49 -2.72 8.42 8.53
C THR A 49 -3.99 9.24 8.77
N VAL A 50 -5.09 8.58 9.15
CA VAL A 50 -6.33 9.26 9.54
C VAL A 50 -6.11 10.13 10.77
N ARG A 51 -5.42 9.60 11.78
CA ARG A 51 -5.22 10.24 13.09
C ARG A 51 -4.17 11.36 13.05
N GLU A 52 -3.03 11.11 12.40
CA GLU A 52 -1.81 11.91 12.52
C GLU A 52 -1.43 12.59 11.21
N GLY A 53 -2.13 12.29 10.11
CA GLY A 53 -1.80 12.77 8.78
C GLY A 53 -0.61 12.06 8.15
N CYS A 54 -0.04 11.05 8.79
CA CYS A 54 0.93 10.14 8.20
C CYS A 54 0.85 8.75 8.83
N GLY A 55 1.27 7.75 8.07
CA GLY A 55 1.41 6.39 8.56
C GLY A 55 2.32 5.59 7.64
N GLU A 56 2.84 4.50 8.15
CA GLU A 56 3.75 3.63 7.41
C GLU A 56 3.61 2.18 7.83
N CYS A 57 3.92 1.27 6.91
CA CYS A 57 4.08 -0.14 7.23
C CYS A 57 5.19 -0.76 6.38
N TYR A 58 5.62 -1.95 6.79
CA TYR A 58 6.68 -2.71 6.14
C TYR A 58 6.17 -4.09 5.79
N TRP A 59 6.42 -4.54 4.57
CA TRP A 59 6.15 -5.90 4.13
C TRP A 59 7.49 -6.60 3.87
N PRO A 60 7.96 -7.42 4.83
CA PRO A 60 9.18 -8.18 4.65
C PRO A 60 8.99 -9.29 3.62
N GLU A 61 9.97 -9.45 2.76
CA GLU A 61 10.06 -10.52 1.77
C GLU A 61 11.45 -11.16 1.82
N GLY A 62 11.56 -12.40 1.32
CA GLY A 62 12.84 -13.13 1.33
C GLY A 62 13.98 -12.42 0.58
N GLY A 63 13.65 -11.52 -0.35
CA GLY A 63 14.61 -10.75 -1.14
C GLY A 63 14.83 -9.30 -0.69
N GLY A 64 14.12 -8.83 0.34
CA GLY A 64 14.13 -7.43 0.76
C GLY A 64 12.81 -6.99 1.38
N ASP A 65 12.68 -5.71 1.69
CA ASP A 65 11.50 -5.17 2.36
C ASP A 65 10.82 -4.11 1.49
N TYR A 66 9.50 -4.18 1.38
CA TYR A 66 8.71 -3.04 0.90
C TYR A 66 8.35 -2.13 2.07
N ARG A 67 8.55 -0.82 1.90
CA ARG A 67 8.05 0.20 2.83
C ARG A 67 6.95 1.00 2.18
N TRP A 68 5.81 1.06 2.84
CA TRP A 68 4.66 1.87 2.44
C TRP A 68 4.65 3.13 3.29
N LEU A 69 4.44 4.27 2.64
CA LEU A 69 4.36 5.57 3.29
C LEU A 69 3.12 6.30 2.81
N PHE A 70 2.36 6.83 3.75
CA PHE A 70 1.22 7.68 3.50
C PHE A 70 1.46 9.05 4.14
N ARG A 71 1.23 10.11 3.38
CA ARG A 71 1.29 11.48 3.90
C ARG A 71 0.08 12.27 3.41
N ARG A 72 -0.79 12.62 4.34
CA ARG A 72 -1.94 13.47 4.10
C ARG A 72 -1.57 14.95 4.28
N THR A 73 -1.97 15.77 3.33
CA THR A 73 -1.83 17.23 3.34
C THR A 73 -3.18 17.84 2.97
N GLY A 74 -3.98 18.21 3.98
CA GLY A 74 -5.34 18.69 3.78
C GLY A 74 -6.25 17.63 3.16
N GLU A 75 -6.76 17.92 1.96
CA GLU A 75 -7.66 17.04 1.19
C GLU A 75 -6.91 16.11 0.23
N ARG A 76 -5.58 16.05 0.31
CA ARG A 76 -4.75 15.23 -0.57
C ARG A 76 -3.92 14.25 0.24
N VAL A 77 -3.57 13.13 -0.39
CA VAL A 77 -2.66 12.14 0.19
C VAL A 77 -1.66 11.68 -0.85
N ALA A 78 -0.39 11.64 -0.45
CA ALA A 78 0.68 11.00 -1.18
C ALA A 78 0.85 9.57 -0.66
N VAL A 79 0.93 8.62 -1.59
CA VAL A 79 1.22 7.21 -1.35
C VAL A 79 2.55 6.90 -2.01
N VAL A 80 3.50 6.40 -1.21
CA VAL A 80 4.82 5.99 -1.69
C VAL A 80 5.05 4.54 -1.30
N VAL A 81 5.58 3.76 -2.24
CA VAL A 81 6.15 2.45 -1.95
C VAL A 81 7.62 2.46 -2.34
N LEU A 82 8.45 2.00 -1.41
CA LEU A 82 9.88 1.83 -1.59
C LEU A 82 10.24 0.36 -1.44
N TRP A 83 11.34 -0.05 -2.06
CA TRP A 83 11.93 -1.38 -1.92
C TRP A 83 13.35 -1.27 -1.38
N CYS A 84 13.74 -2.14 -0.46
CA CYS A 84 15.10 -2.25 0.02
C CYS A 84 15.54 -3.70 -0.08
N ALA A 85 16.36 -4.03 -1.09
CA ALA A 85 16.92 -5.39 -1.21
C ALA A 85 17.88 -5.70 -0.05
N ASN A 86 18.63 -4.71 0.41
CA ASN A 86 19.51 -4.79 1.58
C ASN A 86 19.94 -3.38 2.04
N PRO A 87 20.44 -3.24 3.28
CA PRO A 87 20.85 -1.93 3.81
C PRO A 87 21.97 -1.23 3.02
N VAL A 88 22.75 -1.96 2.21
CA VAL A 88 23.85 -1.40 1.43
C VAL A 88 23.34 -0.72 0.16
N THR A 89 22.33 -1.30 -0.50
CA THR A 89 21.68 -0.70 -1.68
C THR A 89 20.75 0.44 -1.31
N GLY A 90 20.22 0.43 -0.08
CA GLY A 90 19.28 1.44 0.40
C GLY A 90 17.89 1.29 -0.23
N TRP A 91 17.10 2.36 -0.12
CA TRP A 91 15.71 2.39 -0.58
C TRP A 91 15.61 2.84 -2.04
N GLU A 92 14.96 2.01 -2.84
CA GLU A 92 14.62 2.27 -4.24
C GLU A 92 13.14 2.64 -4.37
N HIS A 93 12.84 3.52 -5.32
CA HIS A 93 11.47 3.91 -5.60
C HIS A 93 10.74 2.81 -6.38
N VAL A 94 9.56 2.40 -5.88
CA VAL A 94 8.68 1.43 -6.55
C VAL A 94 7.43 2.12 -7.07
N PHE A 95 6.82 2.97 -6.24
CA PHE A 95 5.59 3.68 -6.60
C PHE A 95 5.51 5.04 -5.92
N TRP A 96 4.96 6.02 -6.64
CA TRP A 96 4.52 7.29 -6.06
C TRP A 96 3.25 7.74 -6.77
N GLY A 97 2.25 8.14 -5.99
CA GLY A 97 1.02 8.70 -6.51
C GLY A 97 0.34 9.58 -5.47
N GLU A 98 -0.28 10.67 -5.95
CA GLU A 98 -1.02 11.61 -5.11
C GLU A 98 -2.48 11.67 -5.54
N THR A 99 -3.43 11.60 -4.61
CA THR A 99 -4.87 11.61 -4.92
C THR A 99 -5.67 12.35 -3.84
N GLY A 100 -6.97 12.55 -4.08
CA GLY A 100 -7.88 13.09 -3.06
C GLY A 100 -7.99 12.16 -1.86
N TRP A 101 -7.97 12.71 -0.65
CA TRP A 101 -8.02 11.92 0.58
C TRP A 101 -9.28 11.06 0.64
N ASP A 102 -10.46 11.63 0.40
CA ASP A 102 -11.72 10.90 0.47
C ASP A 102 -11.79 9.76 -0.55
N GLU A 103 -11.29 9.98 -1.76
CA GLU A 103 -11.16 8.94 -2.80
C GLU A 103 -10.24 7.81 -2.32
N PHE A 104 -9.08 8.14 -1.76
CA PHE A 104 -8.14 7.16 -1.25
C PHE A 104 -8.71 6.34 -0.09
N GLN A 105 -9.44 6.98 0.84
CA GLN A 105 -10.09 6.29 1.95
C GLN A 105 -11.07 5.23 1.43
N GLN A 106 -11.87 5.57 0.42
CA GLN A 106 -12.82 4.63 -0.18
C GLN A 106 -12.09 3.47 -0.88
N THR A 107 -11.08 3.79 -1.69
CA THR A 107 -10.28 2.78 -2.41
C THR A 107 -9.63 1.79 -1.46
N LEU A 108 -8.90 2.28 -0.44
CA LEU A 108 -8.15 1.41 0.47
C LEU A 108 -9.08 0.58 1.35
N ARG A 109 -10.12 1.17 1.95
CA ARG A 109 -11.09 0.43 2.76
C ARG A 109 -11.79 -0.65 1.94
N GLY A 110 -12.18 -0.33 0.71
CA GLY A 110 -12.75 -1.31 -0.21
C GLY A 110 -11.79 -2.45 -0.52
N ALA A 111 -10.51 -2.14 -0.76
CA ALA A 111 -9.49 -3.16 -1.03
C ALA A 111 -9.23 -4.08 0.17
N VAL A 112 -9.08 -3.51 1.38
CA VAL A 112 -8.85 -4.28 2.61
C VAL A 112 -10.06 -5.13 2.96
N ALA A 113 -11.28 -4.57 2.92
CA ALA A 113 -12.50 -5.30 3.28
C ALA A 113 -12.74 -6.54 2.39
N ARG A 114 -12.42 -6.44 1.09
CA ARG A 114 -12.50 -7.59 0.17
C ARG A 114 -11.57 -8.74 0.56
N GLN A 115 -10.42 -8.45 1.18
CA GLN A 115 -9.48 -9.48 1.60
C GLN A 115 -9.76 -10.03 2.98
N THR A 116 -10.28 -9.22 3.91
CA THR A 116 -10.69 -9.71 5.23
C THR A 116 -11.75 -10.81 5.13
N ILE A 117 -12.66 -10.73 4.16
CA ILE A 117 -13.67 -11.77 3.89
C ILE A 117 -13.02 -13.07 3.37
N SER A 118 -11.94 -12.95 2.59
CA SER A 118 -11.26 -14.11 1.98
C SER A 118 -10.30 -14.82 2.92
N LEU A 119 -9.92 -14.20 4.04
CA LEU A 119 -8.97 -14.73 5.02
C LEU A 119 -9.64 -15.25 6.31
N GLY A 120 -10.95 -15.04 6.47
CA GLY A 120 -11.75 -15.54 7.60
C GLY A 120 -12.36 -16.91 7.31
#